data_AF-A0A1G8M5G7-F1
#
_entry.id   AF-A0A1G8M5G7-F1
#
_cell.length_a   1.000
_cell.length_b   1.000
_cell.length_c   1.000
_cell.angle_alpha   90.00
_cell.angle_beta   90.00
_cell.angle_gamma   90.00
#
_symmetry.space_group_name_H-M   'P 1'
#
loop_
_entity.id
_entity.type
_entity.pdbx_description
1 polymer ?
#
loop_
_entity_poly.entity_id
_entity_poly.type
_entity_poly.pdbx_seq_one_letter_code
_entity_poly.pdbx_strand_id
1 'polypeptide(L)'
;MFKPRPAAPASPKRASPLSLALVAALVGLSMMSAAMFIVQIYQQADCFNELDRCLDPETATVTHRQSGMAWLLLTVLALMAAACLFRRLNSPVR
;
A
#
# COMPACT_ATOMS: atom_id res chain seq x y z
N MET A 1 -35.36 13.50 40.12
CA MET A 1 -34.52 12.33 39.77
C MET A 1 -34.54 12.17 38.25
N PHE A 2 -33.57 12.74 37.51
CA PHE A 2 -33.52 12.64 36.05
C PHE A 2 -32.78 11.34 35.69
N LYS A 3 -33.48 10.34 35.14
CA LYS A 3 -32.86 9.08 34.71
C LYS A 3 -32.38 9.26 33.25
N PRO A 4 -31.07 9.29 32.97
CA PRO A 4 -30.60 9.43 31.60
C PRO A 4 -31.07 8.21 30.77
N ARG A 5 -31.60 8.47 29.57
CA ARG A 5 -31.94 7.38 28.63
C ARG A 5 -30.64 6.70 28.19
N PRO A 6 -30.61 5.36 28.10
CA PRO A 6 -29.48 4.68 27.49
C PRO A 6 -29.34 5.14 26.04
N ALA A 7 -28.12 5.52 25.66
CA ALA A 7 -27.79 5.85 24.28
C ALA A 7 -28.13 4.65 23.38
N ALA A 8 -28.91 4.89 22.32
CA ALA A 8 -29.21 3.86 21.34
C ALA A 8 -27.90 3.35 20.71
N PRO A 9 -27.74 2.02 20.50
CA PRO A 9 -26.55 1.50 19.85
C PRO A 9 -26.45 2.10 18.44
N ALA A 10 -25.32 2.76 18.15
CA ALA A 10 -25.03 3.31 16.84
C ALA A 10 -25.11 2.19 15.80
N SER A 11 -26.05 2.34 14.84
CA SER A 11 -26.22 1.40 13.74
C SER A 11 -24.90 1.29 12.96
N PRO A 12 -24.36 0.08 12.73
CA PRO A 12 -23.13 -0.08 11.96
C PRO A 12 -23.39 0.44 10.54
N LYS A 13 -22.66 1.51 10.15
CA LYS A 13 -22.66 1.96 8.75
C LYS A 13 -22.15 0.79 7.91
N ARG A 14 -23.06 0.13 7.18
CA ARG A 14 -22.70 -0.93 6.23
C ARG A 14 -21.70 -0.32 5.24
N ALA A 15 -20.45 -0.80 5.28
CA ALA A 15 -19.42 -0.36 4.36
C ALA A 15 -19.89 -0.60 2.92
N SER A 16 -19.73 0.41 2.06
CA SER A 16 -20.11 0.28 0.66
C SER A 16 -19.20 -0.75 -0.04
N PRO A 17 -19.71 -1.51 -1.02
CA PRO A 17 -18.89 -2.45 -1.79
C PRO A 17 -17.73 -1.74 -2.51
N LEU A 18 -17.93 -0.48 -2.92
CA LEU A 18 -16.90 0.36 -3.52
C LEU A 18 -15.71 0.61 -2.57
N SER A 19 -15.99 0.88 -1.29
CA SER A 19 -14.95 1.13 -0.29
C SER A 19 -14.09 -0.11 -0.04
N LEU A 20 -14.72 -1.29 0.00
CA LEU A 20 -14.00 -2.56 0.15
C LEU A 20 -13.15 -2.89 -1.08
N ALA A 21 -13.69 -2.66 -2.29
CA ALA A 21 -12.94 -2.82 -3.53
C ALA A 21 -11.71 -1.91 -3.57
N LEU A 22 -11.84 -0.66 -3.11
CA LEU A 22 -10.71 0.27 -3.04
C LEU A 22 -9.62 -0.19 -2.05
N VAL A 23 -10.01 -0.70 -0.86
CA VAL A 23 -9.05 -1.29 0.09
C VAL A 23 -8.32 -2.47 -0.56
N ALA A 24 -9.05 -3.37 -1.22
CA ALA A 24 -8.45 -4.51 -1.90
C ALA A 24 -7.48 -4.09 -3.01
N ALA A 25 -7.83 -3.08 -3.81
CA ALA A 25 -6.96 -2.53 -4.84
C ALA A 25 -5.67 -1.91 -4.26
N LEU A 26 -5.77 -1.15 -3.16
CA LEU A 26 -4.61 -0.56 -2.48
C LEU A 26 -3.69 -1.64 -1.90
N VAL A 27 -4.24 -2.70 -1.32
CA VAL A 27 -3.46 -3.85 -0.83
C VAL A 27 -2.77 -4.55 -2.00
N GLY A 28 -3.48 -4.81 -3.10
CA GLY A 28 -2.90 -5.41 -4.30
C GLY A 28 -1.75 -4.59 -4.89
N LEU A 29 -1.94 -3.26 -5.00
CA LEU A 29 -0.90 -2.34 -5.46
C LEU A 29 0.31 -2.34 -4.52
N SER A 30 0.08 -2.39 -3.21
CA SER A 30 1.16 -2.52 -2.22
C SER A 30 1.95 -3.83 -2.41
N MET A 31 1.28 -4.95 -2.66
CA MET A 31 1.97 -6.23 -2.87
C MET A 31 2.77 -6.24 -4.19
N MET A 32 2.20 -5.71 -5.27
CA MET A 32 2.92 -5.62 -6.55
C MET A 32 4.14 -4.71 -6.44
N SER A 33 4.02 -3.55 -5.82
CA SER A 33 5.16 -2.64 -5.62
C SER A 33 6.24 -3.26 -4.72
N ALA A 34 5.85 -4.00 -3.67
CA ALA A 34 6.80 -4.70 -2.82
C ALA A 34 7.55 -5.80 -3.59
N ALA A 35 6.85 -6.53 -4.46
CA ALA A 35 7.47 -7.55 -5.31
C ALA A 35 8.50 -6.93 -6.26
N MET A 36 8.17 -5.81 -6.90
CA MET A 36 9.10 -5.09 -7.77
C MET A 36 10.34 -4.60 -7.00
N PHE A 37 10.17 -4.07 -5.78
CA PHE A 37 11.27 -3.69 -4.91
C PHE A 37 12.20 -4.86 -4.58
N ILE A 38 11.63 -6.03 -4.27
CA ILE A 38 12.39 -7.27 -3.99
C ILE A 38 13.18 -7.70 -5.23
N VAL A 39 12.55 -7.75 -6.41
CA VAL A 39 13.24 -8.08 -7.66
C VAL A 39 14.43 -7.13 -7.88
N GLN A 40 14.22 -5.84 -7.65
CA GLN A 40 15.26 -4.84 -7.81
C GLN A 40 16.42 -4.97 -6.82
N ILE A 41 16.13 -5.28 -5.56
CA ILE A 41 17.18 -5.50 -4.57
C ILE A 41 17.93 -6.79 -4.83
N TYR A 42 17.24 -7.90 -5.09
CA TYR A 42 17.91 -9.20 -5.09
C TYR A 42 18.46 -9.60 -6.46
N GLN A 43 17.79 -9.23 -7.56
CA GLN A 43 18.27 -9.62 -8.89
C GLN A 43 19.20 -8.60 -9.52
N GLN A 44 19.08 -7.33 -9.14
CA GLN A 44 19.85 -6.26 -9.78
C GLN A 44 20.94 -5.68 -8.88
N ALA A 45 21.04 -6.08 -7.59
CA ALA A 45 22.10 -5.62 -6.68
C ALA A 45 23.50 -5.82 -7.26
N ASP A 46 23.76 -6.97 -7.89
CA ASP A 46 25.07 -7.32 -8.43
C ASP A 46 25.35 -6.73 -9.82
N CYS A 47 24.36 -6.05 -10.43
CA CYS A 47 24.44 -5.48 -11.78
C CYS A 47 24.72 -3.96 -11.77
N PHE A 48 24.55 -3.29 -10.63
CA PHE A 48 24.77 -1.85 -10.55
C PHE A 48 26.26 -1.50 -10.66
N ASN A 49 26.62 -0.67 -11.64
CA ASN A 49 27.97 -0.11 -11.76
C ASN A 49 28.15 1.15 -10.89
N GLU A 50 29.28 1.84 -11.03
CA GLU A 50 29.61 3.06 -10.25
C GLU A 50 28.64 4.23 -10.46
N LEU A 51 27.78 4.17 -11.46
CA LEU A 51 26.73 5.16 -11.74
C LEU A 51 25.35 4.73 -11.19
N ASP A 52 25.28 3.65 -10.39
CA ASP A 52 24.04 3.06 -9.87
C ASP A 52 23.03 2.71 -10.99
N ARG A 53 23.54 2.27 -12.14
CA ARG A 53 22.77 1.81 -13.31
C ARG A 53 23.02 0.33 -13.55
N CYS A 54 21.95 -0.40 -13.81
CA CYS A 54 21.99 -1.76 -14.33
C CYS A 54 21.39 -1.74 -15.74
N LEU A 55 22.14 -2.23 -16.73
CA LEU A 55 21.65 -2.41 -18.09
C LEU A 55 21.24 -3.88 -18.23
N ASP A 56 19.95 -4.10 -18.47
CA ASP A 56 19.46 -5.44 -18.80
C ASP A 56 19.83 -5.77 -20.26
N PRO A 57 20.70 -6.77 -20.50
CA PRO A 57 21.16 -7.10 -21.84
C PRO A 57 20.06 -7.69 -22.73
N GLU A 58 18.99 -8.25 -22.17
CA GLU A 58 17.90 -8.84 -22.96
C GLU A 58 16.85 -7.80 -23.38
N THR A 59 16.52 -6.88 -22.47
CA THR A 59 15.47 -5.89 -22.71
C THR A 59 16.00 -4.54 -23.17
N ALA A 60 17.32 -4.35 -23.16
CA ALA A 60 18.01 -3.06 -23.40
C ALA A 60 17.48 -1.92 -22.51
N THR A 61 16.89 -2.26 -21.36
CA THR A 61 16.36 -1.27 -20.41
C THR A 61 17.41 -0.90 -19.37
N VAL A 62 17.50 0.39 -19.06
CA VAL A 62 18.37 0.90 -18.00
C VAL A 62 17.56 1.07 -16.74
N THR A 63 17.90 0.29 -15.72
CA THR A 63 17.27 0.36 -14.41
C THR A 63 18.17 1.12 -13.44
N HIS A 64 17.62 2.10 -12.74
CA HIS A 64 18.35 2.89 -11.73
C HIS A 64 18.07 2.38 -10.33
N ARG A 65 19.10 2.34 -9.48
CA ARG A 65 18.92 1.93 -8.07
C ARG A 65 17.91 2.80 -7.31
N GLN A 66 17.80 4.09 -7.67
CA GLN A 66 16.81 5.02 -7.12
C GLN A 66 15.36 4.55 -7.37
N SER A 67 15.08 3.84 -8.46
CA SER A 67 13.73 3.36 -8.72
C SER A 67 13.26 2.31 -7.72
N GLY A 68 14.18 1.57 -7.06
CA GLY A 68 13.86 0.69 -5.93
C GLY A 68 13.27 1.46 -4.75
N MET A 69 13.85 2.61 -4.41
CA MET A 69 13.31 3.48 -3.36
C MET A 69 11.91 3.99 -3.71
N ALA A 70 11.63 4.25 -4.99
CA ALA A 70 10.30 4.66 -5.43
C ALA A 70 9.27 3.53 -5.25
N TRP A 71 9.62 2.28 -5.61
CA TRP A 71 8.74 1.13 -5.36
C TRP A 71 8.46 0.91 -3.88
N LEU A 72 9.50 1.00 -3.03
CA LEU A 72 9.34 0.89 -1.58
C LEU A 72 8.43 1.98 -1.02
N LEU A 73 8.63 3.23 -1.43
CA LEU A 73 7.79 4.34 -1.00
C LEU A 73 6.33 4.11 -1.40
N LEU A 74 6.11 3.64 -2.63
CA LEU A 74 4.76 3.34 -3.14
C LEU A 74 4.09 2.22 -2.33
N THR A 75 4.84 1.18 -1.96
CA THR A 75 4.38 0.11 -1.06
C THR A 75 3.93 0.70 0.28
N VAL A 76 4.77 1.50 0.93
CA VAL A 76 4.44 2.08 2.25
C VAL A 76 3.21 2.97 2.16
N LEU A 77 3.14 3.85 1.16
CA LEU A 77 2.01 4.77 0.99
C LEU A 77 0.70 4.02 0.70
N ALA A 78 0.73 3.02 -0.18
CA ALA A 78 -0.45 2.22 -0.51
C ALA A 78 -0.95 1.43 0.70
N LEU A 79 -0.04 0.83 1.47
CA LEU A 79 -0.38 0.06 2.66
C LEU A 79 -0.93 0.96 3.79
N MET A 80 -0.33 2.13 3.99
CA MET A 80 -0.81 3.14 4.94
C MET A 80 -2.20 3.65 4.56
N ALA A 81 -2.44 3.93 3.26
CA ALA A 81 -3.75 4.33 2.77
C ALA A 81 -4.81 3.24 2.99
N ALA A 82 -4.48 1.98 2.67
CA ALA A 82 -5.35 0.84 2.91
C ALA A 82 -5.69 0.68 4.40
N ALA A 83 -4.69 0.75 5.27
CA ALA A 83 -4.87 0.65 6.72
C ALA A 83 -5.72 1.81 7.27
N CYS A 84 -5.46 3.04 6.86
CA CYS A 84 -6.26 4.20 7.26
C CYS A 84 -7.72 4.06 6.82
N LEU A 85 -7.96 3.67 5.56
CA LEU A 85 -9.32 3.47 5.05
C LEU A 85 -10.03 2.33 5.78
N PHE A 86 -9.36 1.21 5.99
CA PHE A 86 -9.90 0.07 6.74
C PHE A 86 -10.25 0.45 8.18
N ARG A 87 -9.36 1.18 8.87
CA ARG A 87 -9.64 1.69 10.22
C ARG A 87 -10.83 2.64 10.22
N ARG A 88 -10.97 3.52 9.24
CA ARG A 88 -12.14 4.42 9.12
C ARG A 88 -13.43 3.64 8.94
N LEU A 89 -13.43 2.58 8.12
CA LEU A 89 -14.60 1.72 7.90
C LEU A 89 -14.98 0.93 9.16
N ASN A 90 -14.00 0.53 9.97
CA ASN A 90 -14.21 -0.26 11.18
C ASN A 90 -14.33 0.57 12.47
N SER A 91 -14.17 1.90 12.39
CA SER A 91 -14.30 2.77 13.56
C SER A 91 -15.78 2.96 13.88
N PRO A 92 -16.29 2.55 15.07
CA PRO A 92 -17.63 2.92 15.48
C PRO A 92 -17.70 4.44 15.59
N VAL A 93 -18.70 5.05 14.93
CA VAL A 93 -19.03 6.47 15.15
C VAL A 93 -19.41 6.59 16.62
N ARG A 94 -18.55 7.26 17.39
CA ARG A 94 -18.74 7.46 18.83
C ARG A 94 -19.86 8.48 19.09
#